data_AF-A0A4U1JD30-F1
#
_entry.id   AF-A0A4U1JD30-F1
#
_cell.length_a   1.000
_cell.length_b   1.000
_cell.length_c   1.000
_cell.angle_alpha   90.00
_cell.angle_beta   90.00
_cell.angle_gamma   90.00
#
_symmetry.space_group_name_H-M   'P 1'
#
loop_
_entity.id
_entity.type
_entity.pdbx_description
1 polymer ?
#
loop_
_entity_poly.entity_id
_entity_poly.type
_entity_poly.pdbx_seq_one_letter_code
_entity_poly.pdbx_strand_id
1 'polypeptide(L)'
;MKTQWILLAALALTPLATGCGSVVTDACDKICDCQDCTEREYDECLVEGDAAQETASIYGCDAEYEELTICVIEEYRCTAGVWAPDPTDLLACVSDANDLGQCRDRGSRL
;
A
#
# COMPACT_ATOMS: atom_id res chain seq x y z
N MET A 1 17.02 -20.51 -49.85
CA MET A 1 17.37 -20.63 -48.42
C MET A 1 18.30 -19.47 -48.06
N LYS A 2 17.78 -18.39 -47.48
CA LYS A 2 18.58 -17.29 -46.93
C LYS A 2 17.98 -16.90 -45.58
N THR A 3 18.83 -17.05 -44.58
CA THR A 3 18.53 -17.19 -43.17
C THR A 3 18.07 -15.86 -42.58
N GLN A 4 16.89 -15.90 -41.99
CA GLN A 4 16.29 -14.88 -41.15
C GLN A 4 17.06 -14.84 -39.82
N TRP A 5 17.70 -13.72 -39.51
CA TRP A 5 18.30 -13.46 -38.20
C TRP A 5 17.51 -12.35 -37.52
N ILE A 6 16.67 -12.80 -36.60
CA ILE A 6 15.91 -11.99 -35.65
C ILE A 6 16.95 -11.32 -34.73
N LEU A 7 17.11 -10.00 -34.87
CA LEU A 7 17.77 -9.20 -33.84
C LEU A 7 16.82 -9.15 -32.64
N LEU A 8 17.13 -9.95 -31.62
CA LEU A 8 16.51 -9.85 -30.30
C LEU A 8 16.80 -8.45 -29.73
N ALA A 9 15.81 -7.56 -29.79
CA ALA A 9 15.76 -6.41 -28.92
C ALA A 9 15.41 -6.91 -27.51
N ALA A 10 16.42 -7.17 -26.69
CA ALA A 10 16.24 -7.32 -25.26
C ALA A 10 16.01 -5.92 -24.66
N LEU A 11 14.79 -5.41 -24.84
CA LEU A 11 14.29 -4.27 -24.07
C LEU A 11 13.96 -4.82 -22.69
N ALA A 12 14.93 -4.72 -21.77
CA ALA A 12 14.68 -4.92 -20.36
C ALA A 12 13.70 -3.83 -19.91
N LEU A 13 12.40 -4.16 -19.90
CA LEU A 13 11.42 -3.38 -19.17
C LEU A 13 11.72 -3.57 -17.69
N THR A 14 12.48 -2.63 -17.13
CA THR A 14 12.40 -2.32 -15.70
C THR A 14 10.96 -1.86 -15.42
N PRO A 15 10.18 -2.50 -14.54
CA PRO A 15 9.00 -1.85 -14.01
C PRO A 15 9.49 -0.70 -13.13
N LEU A 16 9.56 0.50 -13.71
CA LEU A 16 9.56 1.74 -12.95
C LEU A 16 8.17 1.87 -12.33
N ALA A 17 7.95 1.24 -11.18
CA ALA A 17 6.78 1.42 -10.34
C ALA A 17 6.87 2.74 -9.56
N THR A 18 7.18 3.85 -10.24
CA THR A 18 7.26 5.17 -9.63
C THR A 18 6.60 6.16 -10.57
N GLY A 19 5.27 6.23 -10.56
CA GLY A 19 4.59 7.12 -11.49
C GLY A 19 3.06 7.28 -11.42
N CYS A 20 2.32 6.62 -10.53
CA CYS A 20 0.87 6.84 -10.38
C CYS A 20 0.46 6.72 -8.90
N GLY A 21 0.53 7.80 -8.13
CA GLY A 21 0.05 7.87 -6.73
C GLY A 21 0.82 6.99 -5.74
N SER A 22 1.01 7.46 -4.50
CA SER A 22 1.38 6.55 -3.41
C SER A 22 0.09 5.96 -2.84
N VAL A 23 0.06 4.67 -2.53
CA VAL A 23 -1.07 4.03 -1.81
C VAL A 23 -1.35 4.75 -0.48
N VAL A 24 -0.31 5.38 0.11
CA VAL A 24 -0.43 6.24 1.30
C VAL A 24 -1.26 7.49 0.99
N THR A 25 -1.01 8.16 -0.14
CA THR A 25 -1.77 9.35 -0.54
C THR A 25 -3.24 9.00 -0.72
N ASP A 26 -3.53 7.91 -1.43
CA ASP A 26 -4.92 7.46 -1.65
C ASP A 26 -5.61 7.10 -0.32
N ALA A 27 -4.90 6.46 0.61
CA ALA A 27 -5.42 6.16 1.94
C ALA A 27 -5.73 7.44 2.74
N CYS A 28 -4.80 8.39 2.77
CA CYS A 28 -4.97 9.65 3.50
C CYS A 28 -6.09 10.51 2.91
N ASP A 29 -6.23 10.56 1.58
CA ASP A 29 -7.36 11.24 0.92
C ASP A 29 -8.69 10.64 1.38
N LYS A 30 -8.83 9.30 1.39
CA LYS A 30 -10.05 8.62 1.84
C LYS A 30 -10.37 8.87 3.31
N ILE A 31 -9.36 8.79 4.18
CA ILE A 31 -9.51 9.01 5.61
C ILE A 31 -9.95 10.45 5.86
N CYS A 32 -9.31 11.42 5.20
CA CYS A 32 -9.56 12.82 5.44
C CYS A 32 -10.85 13.34 4.81
N ASP A 33 -11.25 12.80 3.65
CA ASP A 33 -12.58 13.01 3.08
C ASP A 33 -13.69 12.55 4.04
N CYS A 34 -13.42 11.52 4.86
CA CYS A 34 -14.36 11.03 5.85
C CYS A 34 -14.37 11.84 7.15
N GLN A 35 -13.19 12.22 7.64
CA GLN A 35 -13.01 12.74 9.00
C GLN A 35 -12.95 14.28 9.06
N ASP A 36 -12.99 14.96 7.90
CA ASP A 36 -12.86 16.42 7.79
C ASP A 36 -11.51 16.90 8.39
N CYS A 37 -10.42 16.27 7.95
CA CYS A 37 -9.08 16.59 8.42
C CYS A 37 -8.71 18.05 8.13
N THR A 38 -7.98 18.64 9.06
CA THR A 38 -7.16 19.84 8.80
C THR A 38 -5.95 19.51 7.92
N GLU A 39 -5.36 20.53 7.29
CA GLU A 39 -4.12 20.37 6.50
C GLU A 39 -3.01 19.69 7.32
N ARG A 40 -2.89 20.05 8.60
CA ARG A 40 -1.92 19.43 9.51
C ARG A 40 -2.18 17.93 9.71
N GLU A 41 -3.44 17.53 9.86
CA GLU A 41 -3.80 16.11 10.06
C GLU A 41 -3.58 15.29 8.79
N TYR A 42 -3.80 15.91 7.62
CA TYR A 42 -3.45 15.30 6.34
C TYR A 42 -1.93 15.09 6.21
N ASP A 43 -1.14 16.12 6.51
CA ASP A 43 0.33 16.03 6.50
C ASP A 43 0.84 14.97 7.48
N GLU A 44 0.25 14.90 8.68
CA GLU A 44 0.56 13.87 9.67
C GLU A 44 0.24 12.46 9.14
N CYS A 45 -0.91 12.28 8.48
CA CYS A 45 -1.26 11.00 7.84
C CYS A 45 -0.22 10.58 6.80
N LEU A 46 0.21 11.50 5.92
CA LEU A 46 1.22 11.21 4.91
C LEU A 46 2.55 10.81 5.56
N VAL A 47 3.00 11.54 6.57
CA VAL A 47 4.26 11.26 7.28
C VAL A 47 4.21 9.90 7.98
N GLU A 48 3.10 9.56 8.64
CA GLU A 48 2.94 8.27 9.31
C GLU A 48 2.89 7.10 8.30
N GLY A 49 2.18 7.28 7.18
CA GLY A 49 2.12 6.28 6.11
C GLY A 49 3.47 6.06 5.46
N ASP A 50 4.19 7.13 5.09
CA ASP A 50 5.53 7.04 4.51
C ASP A 50 6.51 6.37 5.48
N ALA A 51 6.44 6.69 6.79
CA ALA A 51 7.27 6.05 7.81
C ALA A 51 6.93 4.55 7.97
N ALA A 52 5.66 4.18 7.86
CA ALA A 52 5.23 2.78 7.90
C ALA A 52 5.69 2.01 6.66
N GLN A 53 5.61 2.62 5.47
CA GLN A 53 6.14 2.06 4.24
C GLN A 53 7.66 1.91 4.29
N GLU A 54 8.40 2.91 4.76
CA GLU A 54 9.86 2.83 4.95
C GLU A 54 10.21 1.71 5.93
N THR A 55 9.47 1.60 7.04
CA THR A 55 9.65 0.50 7.99
C THR A 55 9.42 -0.86 7.34
N ALA A 56 8.37 -1.01 6.52
CA ALA A 56 8.13 -2.24 5.77
C ALA A 56 9.27 -2.54 4.80
N SER A 57 9.76 -1.52 4.08
CA SER A 57 10.87 -1.62 3.14
C SER A 57 12.18 -2.08 3.79
N ILE A 58 12.49 -1.59 5.00
CA ILE A 58 13.65 -2.04 5.79
C ILE A 58 13.63 -3.56 6.02
N TYR A 59 12.44 -4.14 6.18
CA TYR A 59 12.27 -5.58 6.37
C TYR A 59 11.97 -6.35 5.07
N GLY A 60 11.93 -5.68 3.91
CA GLY A 60 11.58 -6.27 2.62
C GLY A 60 10.10 -6.67 2.49
N CYS A 61 9.22 -5.94 3.18
CA CYS A 61 7.78 -6.22 3.29
C CYS A 61 6.92 -5.19 2.54
N ASP A 62 7.47 -4.54 1.50
CA ASP A 62 6.78 -3.49 0.74
C ASP A 62 5.45 -4.00 0.14
N ALA A 63 5.44 -5.24 -0.35
CA ALA A 63 4.26 -5.85 -0.97
C ALA A 63 3.14 -6.08 0.06
N GLU A 64 3.44 -6.68 1.21
CA GLU A 64 2.45 -6.91 2.26
C GLU A 64 1.90 -5.61 2.85
N TYR A 65 2.70 -4.54 2.88
CA TYR A 65 2.23 -3.22 3.29
C TYR A 65 1.28 -2.61 2.27
N GLU A 66 1.64 -2.68 0.98
CA GLU A 66 0.78 -2.20 -0.10
C GLU A 66 -0.55 -2.96 -0.14
N GLU A 67 -0.51 -4.30 -0.05
CA GLU A 67 -1.71 -5.15 -0.02
C GLU A 67 -2.65 -4.78 1.14
N LEU A 68 -2.12 -4.64 2.36
CA LEU A 68 -2.90 -4.19 3.51
C LEU A 68 -3.52 -2.81 3.28
N THR A 69 -2.74 -1.87 2.76
CA THR A 69 -3.21 -0.48 2.57
C THR A 69 -4.30 -0.42 1.50
N ILE A 70 -4.15 -1.18 0.40
CA ILE A 70 -5.19 -1.34 -0.62
C ILE A 70 -6.46 -1.93 -0.01
N CYS A 71 -6.35 -3.00 0.78
CA CYS A 71 -7.52 -3.58 1.42
C CYS A 71 -8.24 -2.57 2.31
N VAL A 72 -7.50 -1.78 3.10
CA VAL A 72 -8.11 -0.73 3.93
C VAL A 72 -8.86 0.29 3.06
N ILE A 73 -8.29 0.73 1.94
CA ILE A 73 -8.96 1.64 1.00
C ILE A 73 -10.25 1.02 0.43
N GLU A 74 -10.21 -0.26 0.06
CA GLU A 74 -11.29 -0.95 -0.64
C GLU A 74 -12.42 -1.43 0.29
N GLU A 75 -12.12 -1.79 1.52
CA GLU A 75 -13.08 -2.43 2.43
C GLU A 75 -13.55 -1.52 3.57
N TYR A 76 -12.78 -0.51 3.96
CA TYR A 76 -13.22 0.41 4.99
C TYR A 76 -14.24 1.40 4.41
N ARG A 77 -15.12 1.89 5.29
CA ARG A 77 -16.21 2.80 4.94
C ARG A 77 -16.23 3.96 5.91
N CYS A 78 -16.66 5.11 5.40
CA CYS A 78 -16.97 6.25 6.23
C CYS A 78 -18.36 6.11 6.84
N THR A 79 -18.44 6.00 8.17
CA THR A 79 -19.71 5.97 8.90
C THR A 79 -19.68 7.01 10.01
N ALA A 80 -20.53 8.03 9.92
CA ALA A 80 -20.65 9.09 10.92
C ALA A 80 -19.31 9.79 11.25
N GLY A 81 -18.48 10.04 10.24
CA GLY A 81 -17.16 10.67 10.40
C GLY A 81 -16.08 9.72 10.94
N VAL A 82 -16.32 8.41 10.91
CA VAL A 82 -15.35 7.39 11.33
C VAL A 82 -15.00 6.52 10.13
N TRP A 83 -13.72 6.41 9.83
CA TRP A 83 -13.18 5.48 8.84
C TRP A 83 -12.88 4.13 9.51
N ALA A 84 -13.65 3.09 9.19
CA ALA A 84 -13.57 1.79 9.85
C ALA A 84 -14.00 0.65 8.90
N PRO A 85 -13.70 -0.64 9.22
CA PRO A 85 -14.21 -1.77 8.45
C PRO A 85 -15.72 -1.71 8.27
N ASP A 86 -16.22 -2.21 7.14
CA ASP A 86 -17.65 -2.37 6.92
C ASP A 86 -18.26 -3.19 8.08
N PRO A 87 -19.37 -2.76 8.71
CA PRO A 87 -20.01 -3.51 9.78
C PRO A 87 -20.45 -4.92 9.39
N THR A 88 -20.59 -5.20 8.09
CA THR A 88 -20.92 -6.51 7.54
C THR A 88 -19.69 -7.42 7.37
N ASP A 89 -18.49 -6.85 7.39
CA ASP A 89 -17.21 -7.58 7.33
C ASP A 89 -16.15 -6.94 8.26
N LEU A 90 -16.31 -7.18 9.56
CA LEU A 90 -15.37 -6.69 10.59
C LEU A 90 -13.99 -7.37 10.53
N LEU A 91 -13.84 -8.44 9.74
CA LEU A 91 -12.58 -9.15 9.57
C LEU A 91 -11.88 -8.77 8.25
N ALA A 92 -12.44 -7.82 7.50
CA ALA A 92 -11.79 -7.25 6.34
C ALA A 92 -10.36 -6.81 6.69
N CYS A 93 -9.42 -7.17 5.82
CA CYS A 93 -8.00 -6.85 5.91
C CYS A 93 -7.24 -7.48 7.09
N VAL A 94 -7.88 -8.32 7.92
CA VAL A 94 -7.20 -9.02 9.01
C VAL A 94 -6.15 -10.00 8.48
N SER A 95 -6.40 -10.66 7.33
CA SER A 95 -5.40 -11.53 6.70
C SER A 95 -4.16 -10.74 6.31
N ASP A 96 -4.33 -9.65 5.54
CA ASP A 96 -3.23 -8.84 5.04
C ASP A 96 -2.44 -8.18 6.19
N ALA A 97 -3.14 -7.78 7.27
CA ALA A 97 -2.49 -7.29 8.48
C ALA A 97 -1.64 -8.37 9.17
N ASN A 98 -2.12 -9.61 9.21
CA ASN A 98 -1.34 -10.74 9.72
C ASN A 98 -0.16 -11.08 8.81
N ASP A 99 -0.31 -10.95 7.50
CA ASP A 99 0.75 -11.25 6.54
C ASP A 99 1.88 -10.21 6.62
N LEU A 100 1.54 -8.92 6.72
CA LEU A 100 2.52 -7.86 7.02
C LEU A 100 3.21 -8.09 8.37
N GLY A 101 2.46 -8.45 9.41
CA GLY A 101 3.02 -8.76 10.73
C GLY A 101 4.01 -9.93 10.67
N GLN A 102 3.62 -11.02 10.02
CA GLN A 102 4.49 -12.19 9.80
C GLN A 102 5.71 -11.87 8.93
N CYS A 103 5.57 -10.98 7.95
CA CYS A 103 6.70 -10.53 7.15
C CYS A 103 7.72 -9.78 8.03
N ARG A 104 7.28 -8.80 8.83
CA ARG A 104 8.16 -8.03 9.73
C ARG A 104 8.83 -8.91 10.78
N ASP A 105 8.11 -9.89 11.32
CA ASP A 105 8.65 -10.88 12.27
C ASP A 105 9.73 -11.77 11.64
N ARG A 106 9.61 -12.09 10.34
CA ARG A 106 10.65 -12.82 9.60
C ARG A 106 11.84 -11.91 9.28
N GLY A 107 11.59 -10.68 8.82
CA GLY A 107 12.62 -9.72 8.45
C GLY A 107 13.48 -9.26 9.64
N SER A 108 12.90 -9.13 10.83
CA SER A 108 13.61 -8.72 12.05
C SER A 108 14.58 -9.77 12.62
N ARG A 109 14.57 -11.00 12.10
CA ARG A 109 15.46 -12.09 12.53
C ARG A 109 16.71 -12.24 11.65
N LEU A 110 16.84 -11.41 10.62
CA LEU A 110 17.98 -11.36 9.69
C LEU A 110 19.05 -10.38 10.20
#